data_AF-A0A1N6RLE5-F1
#
_entry.id   AF-A0A1N6RLE5-F1
#
_cell.length_a   1.000
_cell.length_b   1.000
_cell.length_c   1.000
_cell.angle_alpha   90.00
_cell.angle_beta   90.00
_cell.angle_gamma   90.00
#
_symmetry.space_group_name_H-M   'P 1'
#
loop_
_entity.id
_entity.type
_entity.pdbx_description
1 polymer ?
#
loop_
_entity_poly.entity_id
_entity_poly.type
_entity_poly.pdbx_seq_one_letter_code
_entity_poly.pdbx_strand_id
1 'polypeptide(L)' 'MNLKKVLTYLVIAFVIFYLFTQPANAAGAVRNLFGGVSTGAERLSAFFTSLFSG' A
#
# COMPACT_ATOMS: atom_id res chain seq x y z
N MET A 1 -10.63 -7.15 -28.10
CA MET A 1 -10.32 -7.08 -26.65
C MET A 1 -9.67 -5.73 -26.36
N ASN A 2 -10.02 -5.06 -25.26
CA ASN A 2 -9.42 -3.77 -24.91
C ASN A 2 -8.02 -3.97 -24.33
N LEU A 3 -6.97 -3.45 -24.99
CA LEU A 3 -5.57 -3.60 -24.55
C LEU A 3 -5.35 -3.14 -23.10
N LYS A 4 -6.00 -2.05 -22.70
CA LYS A 4 -5.99 -1.56 -21.30
C LYS A 4 -6.45 -2.64 -20.31
N LYS A 5 -7.56 -3.34 -20.62
CA LYS A 5 -8.06 -4.43 -19.75
C LYS A 5 -7.06 -5.57 -19.68
N VAL A 6 -6.49 -5.98 -20.81
CA VAL A 6 -5.51 -7.07 -20.85
C VAL A 6 -4.29 -6.73 -19.99
N LEU A 7 -3.74 -5.53 -20.14
CA LEU A 7 -2.61 -5.05 -19.33
C LEU A 7 -2.97 -5.00 -17.84
N THR A 8 -4.16 -4.49 -17.48
CA THR A 8 -4.61 -4.47 -16.09
C THR A 8 -4.66 -5.89 -15.50
N TYR A 9 -5.26 -6.85 -16.21
CA TYR A 9 -5.31 -8.23 -15.72
C TYR A 9 -3.93 -8.87 -15.62
N LEU A 10 -3.01 -8.57 -16.56
CA LEU A 10 -1.63 -9.04 -16.52
C LEU A 10 -0.90 -8.54 -15.27
N VAL A 11 -1.03 -7.25 -14.95
CA VAL A 11 -0.45 -6.66 -13.74
C VAL A 11 -1.03 -7.31 -12.49
N ILE A 12 -2.35 -7.47 -12.42
CA ILE A 12 -3.01 -8.11 -11.27
C ILE A 12 -2.50 -9.55 -11.09
N ALA A 13 -2.47 -10.34 -12.16
CA ALA A 13 -1.99 -11.72 -12.12
C ALA A 13 -0.51 -11.79 -11.68
N PHE A 14 0.32 -10.88 -12.16
CA PHE A 14 1.73 -10.79 -11.76
C PHE A 14 1.87 -10.46 -10.27
N VAL A 15 1.10 -9.49 -9.76
CA VAL A 15 1.12 -9.14 -8.33
C VAL A 15 0.73 -10.36 -7.49
N ILE A 16 -0.37 -11.04 -7.85
CA ILE A 16 -0.81 -12.26 -7.13
C ILE A 16 0.31 -13.31 -7.16
N PHE A 17 0.85 -13.62 -8.33
CA PHE A 17 1.94 -14.58 -8.47
C PHE A 17 3.15 -14.22 -7.60
N TYR A 18 3.56 -12.95 -7.61
CA TYR A 18 4.70 -12.45 -6.84
C TYR A 18 4.47 -12.56 -5.33
N LEU A 19 3.26 -12.24 -4.85
CA LEU A 19 2.87 -12.41 -3.44
C LEU A 19 3.01 -13.88 -2.99
N PHE A 20 2.66 -14.84 -3.85
CA PHE A 20 2.76 -16.28 -3.55
C PHE A 20 4.18 -16.83 -3.68
N THR A 21 4.96 -16.39 -4.67
CA THR A 21 6.32 -16.91 -4.89
C THR A 21 7.39 -16.26 -4.01
N GLN A 22 7.19 -15.02 -3.58
CA GLN A 22 8.14 -14.29 -2.72
C GLN A 22 7.43 -13.65 -1.52
N PRO A 23 6.87 -14.46 -0.60
CA PRO A 23 6.05 -13.96 0.51
C PRO A 23 6.83 -13.06 1.47
N ALA A 24 8.13 -13.31 1.69
CA ALA A 24 8.96 -12.49 2.58
C ALA A 24 9.16 -11.07 2.01
N ASN A 25 9.49 -10.96 0.72
CA ASN A 25 9.69 -9.67 0.05
C ASN A 25 8.36 -8.91 -0.07
N ALA A 26 7.28 -9.63 -0.38
CA ALA A 26 5.92 -9.09 -0.40
C ALA A 26 5.48 -8.55 0.97
N ALA A 27 5.71 -9.31 2.05
CA ALA A 27 5.40 -8.88 3.40
C ALA A 27 6.14 -7.59 3.77
N GLY A 28 7.42 -7.49 3.42
CA GLY A 28 8.19 -6.25 3.61
C GLY A 28 7.61 -5.07 2.84
N ALA A 29 7.32 -5.24 1.55
CA ALA A 29 6.74 -4.19 0.71
C ALA A 29 5.37 -3.72 1.24
N VAL A 30 4.47 -4.65 1.54
CA VAL A 30 3.14 -4.36 2.09
C VAL A 30 3.25 -3.70 3.47
N ARG A 31 4.07 -4.26 4.36
CA ARG A 31 4.28 -3.71 5.71
C ARG A 31 4.83 -2.29 5.68
N ASN A 32 5.76 -2.00 4.78
CA ASN A 32 6.32 -0.66 4.61
C ASN A 32 5.28 0.33 4.06
N LEU A 33 4.46 -0.11 3.09
CA LEU A 33 3.36 0.69 2.55
C LEU A 33 2.34 1.05 3.64
N PHE A 34 1.86 0.06 4.38
CA PHE A 34 0.92 0.28 5.48
C PHE A 34 1.55 1.02 6.66
N GLY A 35 2.83 0.80 6.95
CA GLY A 35 3.57 1.54 7.96
C GLY A 35 3.67 3.02 7.62
N GLY A 36 3.98 3.36 6.37
CA GLY A 36 4.01 4.75 5.91
C GLY A 36 2.65 5.45 6.00
N VAL A 37 1.56 4.74 5.70
CA VAL A 37 0.19 5.27 5.87
C VAL A 37 -0.14 5.48 7.35
N SER A 38 0.20 4.53 8.22
CA SER A 38 -0.02 4.64 9.67
C SER A 38 0.74 5.83 10.26
N THR A 39 2.02 5.98 9.92
CA THR A 39 2.83 7.11 10.34
C THR A 39 2.28 8.43 9.79
N GLY A 40 1.79 8.45 8.55
CA GLY A 40 1.09 9.61 7.99
C GLY A 40 -0.16 9.96 8.80
N ALA A 41 -0.97 8.97 9.15
CA ALA A 41 -2.17 9.14 9.95
C ALA A 41 -1.88 9.66 11.37
N GLU A 42 -0.85 9.13 12.05
CA GLU A 42 -0.41 9.61 13.36
C GLU A 42 0.05 11.06 13.33
N ARG A 43 0.74 11.46 12.26
CA ARG A 43 1.17 12.86 12.07
C ARG A 43 -0.01 13.78 11.81
N LEU A 44 -0.99 13.33 11.02
CA LEU A 44 -2.23 14.07 10.80
C LEU A 44 -3.02 14.21 12.10
N SER A 45 -3.19 13.13 12.86
CA SER A 45 -3.90 13.20 14.15
C SER A 45 -3.19 14.11 15.14
N ALA A 46 -1.86 14.02 15.25
CA ALA A 46 -1.08 14.89 16.14
C ALA A 46 -1.21 16.37 15.77
N PHE A 47 -1.24 16.68 14.47
CA PHE A 47 -1.52 18.03 13.99
C PHE A 47 -2.91 18.48 14.44
N PHE A 48 -3.98 17.75 14.11
CA PHE A 48 -5.33 18.14 14.51
C PHE A 48 -5.46 18.29 16.04
N THR A 49 -4.89 17.36 16.82
CA THR A 49 -4.85 17.51 18.29
C THR A 49 -4.17 18.82 18.70
N SER A 50 -3.01 19.16 18.13
CA SER A 50 -2.32 20.43 18.44
C SER A 50 -3.13 21.68 18.07
N LEU A 51 -4.01 21.57 17.06
CA LEU A 51 -4.88 22.66 16.61
C LEU A 51 -6.11 22.84 17.52
N PHE A 52 -6.58 21.78 18.16
CA PHE A 52 -7.73 21.81 19.07
C PHE A 52 -7.35 21.93 20.55
N SER A 53 -6.10 21.60 20.91
CA SER A 53 -5.58 21.70 22.28
C SER A 53 -4.81 23.00 22.54
N GLY A 54 -4.63 23.85 21.53
CA GLY A 54 -4.12 25.22 21.64
C GLY A 54 -5.28 26.22 21.67
#